data_AF-A0A497GEL0-F1
#
_entry.id   AF-A0A497GEL0-F1
#
_cell.length_a   1.000
_cell.length_b   1.000
_cell.length_c   1.000
_cell.angle_alpha   90.00
_cell.angle_beta   90.00
_cell.angle_gamma   90.00
#
_symmetry.space_group_name_H-M   'P 1'
#
loop_
_entity.id
_entity.type
_entity.pdbx_description
1 polymer ?
#
loop_
_entity_poly.entity_id
_entity_poly.type
_entity_poly.pdbx_seq_one_letter_code
_entity_poly.pdbx_strand_id
1 'polypeptide(L)'
;MPAKDWRELIHRKPWLLPFLYALTEAGGEARVRELAEALEVKSRVAKAAMRLLKRYFLTEEGLVRSDVAAWLAKQDIRVRGRRMTWKAGSCYVLIKVKRSRISTYTVPAELLEKVREELKKRKVAHVRELASRLNSSPISISRALQVLELLGKVKRCNGKYCYT
;
A
#
# COMPACT_ATOMS: atom_id res chain seq x y z
N MET A 1 -15.44 25.86 10.64
CA MET A 1 -15.44 24.38 10.49
C MET A 1 -14.03 23.90 10.74
N PRO A 2 -13.74 23.09 11.79
CA PRO A 2 -12.38 22.69 12.07
C PRO A 2 -11.87 21.77 10.96
N ALA A 3 -10.61 21.96 10.56
CA ALA A 3 -9.94 21.11 9.59
C ALA A 3 -10.05 19.66 10.04
N LYS A 4 -10.84 18.84 9.34
CA LYS A 4 -10.81 17.39 9.50
C LYS A 4 -9.38 16.96 9.23
N ASP A 5 -8.71 16.39 10.23
CA ASP A 5 -7.33 15.93 10.12
C ASP A 5 -7.22 15.04 8.88
N TRP A 6 -6.54 15.54 7.85
CA TRP A 6 -6.42 14.85 6.59
C TRP A 6 -5.68 13.51 6.77
N ARG A 7 -4.92 13.33 7.86
CA ARG A 7 -4.30 12.05 8.23
C ARG A 7 -5.37 11.00 8.50
N GLU A 8 -6.44 11.37 9.20
CA GLU A 8 -7.57 10.47 9.45
C GLU A 8 -8.21 10.01 8.14
N LEU A 9 -8.30 10.90 7.14
CA LEU A 9 -8.76 10.52 5.80
C LEU A 9 -7.87 9.46 5.19
N ILE A 10 -6.54 9.61 5.27
CA ILE A 10 -5.59 8.63 4.70
C ILE A 10 -5.71 7.29 5.41
N HIS A 11 -5.86 7.27 6.74
CA HIS A 11 -6.13 6.04 7.48
C HIS A 11 -7.45 5.37 7.07
N ARG A 12 -8.53 6.15 6.87
CA ARG A 12 -9.84 5.64 6.43
C ARG A 12 -9.88 5.29 4.94
N LYS A 13 -9.02 5.91 4.12
CA LYS A 13 -8.95 5.73 2.65
C LYS A 13 -7.51 5.55 2.17
N PRO A 14 -6.82 4.46 2.56
CA PRO A 14 -5.42 4.25 2.18
C PRO A 14 -5.22 4.11 0.66
N TRP A 15 -6.29 3.84 -0.09
CA TRP A 15 -6.26 3.75 -1.55
C TRP A 15 -5.89 5.09 -2.22
N LEU A 16 -5.90 6.21 -1.49
CA LEU A 16 -5.41 7.51 -1.97
C LEU A 16 -3.87 7.59 -1.99
N LEU A 17 -3.17 6.76 -1.21
CA LEU A 17 -1.71 6.83 -1.09
C LEU A 17 -0.96 6.67 -2.42
N PRO A 18 -1.32 5.75 -3.33
CA PRO A 18 -0.67 5.68 -4.65
C PRO A 18 -0.76 6.98 -5.45
N PHE A 19 -1.86 7.72 -5.32
CA PHE A 19 -2.03 9.01 -6.01
C PHE A 19 -1.19 10.12 -5.38
N LEU A 20 -1.19 10.19 -4.04
CA LEU A 20 -0.33 11.13 -3.33
C LEU A 20 1.14 10.88 -3.62
N TYR A 21 1.57 9.62 -3.59
CA TYR A 21 2.93 9.22 -3.90
C TYR A 21 3.30 9.55 -5.35
N ALA A 22 2.42 9.25 -6.31
CA ALA A 22 2.66 9.59 -7.72
C ALA A 22 2.74 11.10 -7.95
N LEU A 23 1.90 11.89 -7.27
CA LEU A 23 1.99 13.35 -7.33
C LEU A 23 3.32 13.87 -6.78
N THR A 24 3.78 13.36 -5.63
CA THR A 24 5.06 13.80 -5.06
C THR A 24 6.25 13.43 -5.96
N GLU A 25 6.25 12.24 -6.57
CA GLU A 25 7.30 11.82 -7.51
C GLU A 25 7.31 12.65 -8.80
N ALA A 26 6.14 13.16 -9.23
CA ALA A 26 6.01 14.03 -10.40
C ALA A 26 6.38 15.51 -10.12
N GLY A 27 6.93 15.83 -8.94
CA GLY A 27 7.23 17.22 -8.55
C GLY A 27 6.00 17.99 -8.04
N GLY A 28 4.92 17.29 -7.71
CA GLY A 28 3.70 17.85 -7.12
C GLY A 28 2.59 18.11 -8.14
N GLU A 29 2.91 18.39 -9.39
CA GLU A 29 1.94 18.70 -10.45
C GLU A 29 1.66 17.47 -11.30
N ALA A 30 0.45 16.94 -11.22
CA ALA A 30 -0.02 15.97 -12.22
C ALA A 30 -1.51 16.12 -12.53
N ARG A 31 -1.81 16.17 -13.82
CA ARG A 31 -3.16 16.12 -14.36
C ARG A 31 -3.74 14.72 -14.17
N VAL A 32 -5.08 14.64 -14.20
CA VAL A 32 -5.83 13.38 -14.10
C VAL A 32 -5.32 12.31 -15.09
N ARG A 33 -4.95 12.72 -16.31
CA ARG A 33 -4.47 11.82 -17.36
C ARG A 33 -3.10 11.24 -17.00
N GLU A 34 -2.16 12.08 -16.60
CA GLU A 34 -0.82 11.68 -16.17
C GLU A 34 -0.89 10.71 -15.00
N LEU A 35 -1.73 10.99 -13.99
CA LEU A 35 -1.94 10.06 -12.86
C LEU A 35 -2.57 8.74 -13.28
N ALA A 36 -3.50 8.77 -14.24
CA ALA A 36 -4.13 7.57 -14.76
C ALA A 36 -3.12 6.69 -15.51
N GLU A 37 -2.23 7.30 -16.28
CA GLU A 37 -1.16 6.64 -17.02
C GLU A 37 -0.09 6.09 -16.06
N ALA A 38 0.42 6.92 -15.15
CA ALA A 38 1.45 6.54 -14.18
C ALA A 38 1.03 5.37 -13.27
N LEU A 39 -0.25 5.31 -12.89
CA LEU A 39 -0.78 4.24 -12.05
C LEU A 39 -1.47 3.12 -12.84
N GLU A 40 -1.49 3.20 -14.18
CA GLU A 40 -2.20 2.28 -15.09
C GLU A 40 -3.68 2.07 -14.72
N VAL A 41 -4.37 3.11 -14.25
CA VAL A 41 -5.79 3.07 -13.88
C VAL A 41 -6.67 3.75 -14.92
N LYS A 42 -7.96 3.38 -14.96
CA LYS A 42 -8.96 4.11 -15.75
C LYS A 42 -9.06 5.55 -15.24
N SER A 43 -9.21 6.52 -16.15
CA SER A 43 -9.32 7.95 -15.80
C SER A 43 -10.41 8.22 -14.76
N ARG A 44 -11.50 7.45 -14.74
CA ARG A 44 -12.55 7.56 -13.69
C ARG A 44 -12.02 7.37 -12.27
N VAL A 45 -11.04 6.48 -12.07
CA VAL A 45 -10.42 6.20 -10.76
C VAL A 45 -9.53 7.38 -10.37
N ALA A 46 -8.71 7.87 -11.29
CA ALA A 46 -7.87 9.05 -11.07
C ALA A 46 -8.72 10.31 -10.80
N LYS A 47 -9.80 10.54 -11.56
CA LYS A 47 -10.76 11.63 -11.32
C LYS A 47 -11.36 11.55 -9.92
N ALA A 48 -11.77 10.34 -9.49
CA ALA A 48 -12.34 10.15 -8.17
C ALA A 48 -11.32 10.44 -7.05
N ALA A 49 -10.06 10.03 -7.22
CA ALA A 49 -8.98 10.35 -6.30
C ALA A 49 -8.73 11.85 -6.22
N MET A 50 -8.48 12.51 -7.35
CA MET A 50 -8.20 13.95 -7.42
C MET A 50 -9.31 14.79 -6.81
N ARG A 51 -10.57 14.42 -7.04
CA ARG A 51 -11.72 15.09 -6.41
C ARG A 51 -11.67 15.00 -4.88
N LEU A 52 -11.28 13.86 -4.31
CA LEU A 52 -11.15 13.72 -2.86
C LEU A 52 -9.92 14.49 -2.35
N LEU A 53 -8.79 14.39 -3.02
CA LEU A 53 -7.57 15.13 -2.62
C LEU A 53 -7.84 16.64 -2.56
N LYS A 54 -8.53 17.20 -3.57
CA LYS A 54 -8.98 18.60 -3.57
C LYS A 54 -9.97 18.90 -2.45
N ARG A 55 -11.01 18.05 -2.28
CA ARG A 55 -12.06 18.25 -1.26
C ARG A 55 -11.51 18.31 0.17
N TYR A 56 -10.46 17.55 0.44
CA TYR A 56 -9.83 17.48 1.76
C TYR A 56 -8.57 18.33 1.87
N PHE A 57 -8.35 19.25 0.92
CA PHE A 57 -7.21 20.17 0.93
C PHE A 57 -5.89 19.42 1.15
N LEU A 58 -5.68 18.32 0.42
CA LEU A 58 -4.39 17.61 0.37
C LEU A 58 -3.48 18.17 -0.72
N THR A 59 -4.05 18.98 -1.60
CA THR A 59 -3.36 19.65 -2.70
C THR A 59 -3.74 21.13 -2.72
N GLU A 60 -2.78 22.02 -2.95
CA GLU A 60 -2.94 23.46 -3.16
C GLU A 60 -2.45 23.81 -4.57
N GLU A 61 -3.26 24.53 -5.36
CA GLU A 61 -2.95 24.88 -6.76
C GLU A 61 -2.60 23.71 -7.70
N GLY A 62 -2.92 22.47 -7.30
CA GLY A 62 -2.57 21.25 -8.03
C GLY A 62 -1.33 20.54 -7.53
N LEU A 63 -0.57 21.18 -6.62
CA LEU A 63 0.58 20.64 -5.92
C LEU A 63 0.17 19.91 -4.65
N VAL A 64 0.90 18.86 -4.26
CA VAL A 64 0.75 18.26 -2.92
C VAL A 64 1.21 19.28 -1.89
N ARG A 65 0.41 19.51 -0.85
CA ARG A 65 0.78 20.44 0.23
C ARG A 65 2.07 20.01 0.91
N SER A 66 2.88 20.97 1.31
CA SER A 66 4.20 20.73 1.90
C SER A 66 4.13 19.89 3.19
N ASP A 67 3.13 20.08 4.04
CA ASP A 67 2.90 19.29 5.25
C ASP A 67 2.52 17.84 4.94
N VAL A 68 1.73 17.61 3.89
CA VAL A 68 1.36 16.28 3.39
C VAL A 68 2.58 15.57 2.81
N ALA A 69 3.36 16.26 1.97
CA ALA A 69 4.60 15.73 1.38
C ALA A 69 5.63 15.37 2.48
N ALA A 70 5.84 16.27 3.44
CA ALA A 70 6.74 16.03 4.57
C ALA A 70 6.29 14.86 5.46
N TRP A 71 4.97 14.67 5.62
CA TRP A 71 4.45 13.52 6.34
C TRP A 71 4.63 12.22 5.55
N LEU A 72 4.37 12.22 4.23
CA LEU A 72 4.57 11.06 3.35
C LEU A 72 6.02 10.58 3.40
N ALA A 73 6.98 11.51 3.35
CA ALA A 73 8.41 11.21 3.44
C ALA A 73 8.82 10.53 4.76
N LYS A 74 8.06 10.74 5.85
CA LYS A 74 8.29 10.11 7.15
C LYS A 74 7.62 8.74 7.30
N GLN A 75 6.77 8.35 6.34
CA GLN A 75 6.07 7.07 6.41
C GLN A 75 6.96 5.92 5.93
N ASP A 76 6.84 4.76 6.58
CA ASP A 76 7.42 3.51 6.06
C ASP A 76 6.51 2.97 4.94
N ILE A 77 6.68 3.55 3.75
CA ILE A 77 6.01 3.16 2.52
C ILE A 77 7.01 2.44 1.61
N ARG A 78 6.64 1.27 1.10
CA ARG A 78 7.40 0.54 0.07
C ARG A 78 6.55 0.32 -1.16
N VAL A 79 7.11 0.61 -2.32
CA VAL A 79 6.42 0.50 -3.62
C VAL A 79 7.20 -0.46 -4.52
N ARG A 80 6.51 -1.37 -5.20
CA ARG A 80 7.08 -2.25 -6.22
C ARG A 80 6.04 -2.56 -7.30
N GLY A 81 6.22 -1.96 -8.47
CA GLY A 81 5.23 -2.00 -9.55
C GLY A 81 3.87 -1.53 -9.03
N ARG A 82 2.80 -2.28 -9.32
CA ARG A 82 1.41 -1.95 -8.93
C ARG A 82 1.03 -2.33 -7.49
N ARG A 83 2.03 -2.52 -6.62
CA ARG A 83 1.83 -2.89 -5.22
C ARG A 83 2.55 -1.89 -4.33
N MET A 84 1.90 -1.52 -3.24
CA MET A 84 2.45 -0.64 -2.21
C MET A 84 2.11 -1.22 -0.85
N THR A 85 3.00 -1.05 0.12
CA THR A 85 2.68 -1.28 1.53
C THR A 85 3.02 -0.06 2.37
N TRP A 86 2.25 0.17 3.42
CA TRP A 86 2.41 1.26 4.36
C TRP A 86 2.27 0.73 5.79
N LYS A 87 3.24 1.02 6.67
CA LYS A 87 3.12 0.71 8.10
C LYS A 87 2.23 1.76 8.79
N ALA A 88 1.11 1.31 9.33
CA ALA A 88 0.14 2.13 10.05
C ALA A 88 -0.08 1.56 11.47
N GLY A 89 0.70 2.07 12.43
CA GLY A 89 0.67 1.58 13.81
C GLY A 89 1.07 0.10 13.93
N SER A 90 0.20 -0.71 14.52
CA SER A 90 0.38 -2.16 14.69
C SER A 90 -0.02 -3.01 13.47
N CYS A 91 -0.27 -2.36 12.33
CA CYS A 91 -0.70 -3.01 11.09
C CYS A 91 0.13 -2.54 9.90
N TYR A 92 0.18 -3.38 8.87
CA TYR A 92 0.58 -3.00 7.53
C TYR A 92 -0.66 -2.91 6.64
N VAL A 93 -0.74 -1.88 5.81
CA VAL A 93 -1.73 -1.79 4.74
C VAL A 93 -1.07 -2.28 3.46
N LEU A 94 -1.63 -3.31 2.83
CA LEU A 94 -1.27 -3.76 1.49
C LEU A 94 -2.21 -3.11 0.47
N ILE A 95 -1.64 -2.38 -0.47
CA ILE A 95 -2.36 -1.65 -1.51
C ILE A 95 -2.03 -2.29 -2.86
N LYS A 96 -3.07 -2.64 -3.62
CA LYS A 96 -2.96 -3.21 -4.96
C LYS A 96 -3.67 -2.31 -5.96
N VAL A 97 -2.90 -1.74 -6.88
CA VAL A 97 -3.41 -0.92 -7.96
C VAL A 97 -3.87 -1.85 -9.09
N LYS A 98 -5.14 -1.73 -9.49
CA LYS A 98 -5.72 -2.45 -10.63
C LYS A 98 -6.36 -1.44 -11.57
N ARG A 99 -6.42 -1.78 -12.86
CA ARG A 99 -6.96 -0.90 -13.91
C ARG A 99 -8.31 -0.26 -13.55
N SER A 100 -9.22 -1.00 -12.91
CA SER A 100 -10.57 -0.51 -12.59
C SER A 100 -10.80 -0.06 -11.14
N ARG A 101 -9.87 -0.33 -10.22
CA ARG A 101 -9.99 -0.05 -8.78
C ARG A 101 -8.64 -0.18 -8.05
N ILE A 102 -8.52 0.47 -6.91
CA ILE A 102 -7.42 0.22 -5.96
C ILE A 102 -7.98 -0.57 -4.79
N SER A 103 -7.35 -1.69 -4.43
CA SER A 103 -7.76 -2.54 -3.31
C SER A 103 -6.80 -2.38 -2.14
N THR A 104 -7.33 -2.21 -0.94
CA THR A 104 -6.56 -2.08 0.30
C THR A 104 -6.87 -3.24 1.22
N TYR A 105 -5.86 -3.79 1.87
CA TYR A 105 -6.00 -4.88 2.83
C TYR A 105 -5.16 -4.60 4.06
N THR A 106 -5.75 -4.68 5.24
CA THR A 106 -5.01 -4.57 6.50
C THR A 106 -4.44 -5.93 6.88
N VAL A 107 -3.18 -5.94 7.28
CA VAL A 107 -2.44 -7.11 7.76
C VAL A 107 -1.87 -6.77 9.13
N PRO A 108 -2.28 -7.47 10.22
CA PRO A 108 -1.69 -7.26 11.53
C PRO A 108 -0.17 -7.52 11.50
N ALA A 109 0.62 -6.68 12.15
CA ALA A 109 2.07 -6.87 12.25
C ALA A 109 2.41 -8.17 12.96
N GLU A 110 1.63 -8.57 13.96
CA GLU A 110 1.79 -9.84 14.67
C GLU A 110 1.69 -11.05 13.72
N LEU A 111 0.70 -11.05 12.81
CA LEU A 111 0.56 -12.11 11.81
C LEU A 111 1.76 -12.12 10.85
N LEU A 112 2.22 -10.94 10.45
CA LEU A 112 3.38 -10.79 9.57
C LEU A 112 4.65 -11.38 10.22
N GLU A 113 4.88 -11.10 11.49
CA GLU A 113 6.01 -11.66 12.25
C GLU A 113 5.90 -13.17 12.42
N LYS A 114 4.71 -13.70 12.75
CA LYS A 114 4.48 -15.16 12.82
C LYS A 114 4.80 -15.85 11.49
N VAL A 115 4.38 -15.26 10.36
CA VAL A 115 4.70 -15.77 9.02
C VAL A 115 6.19 -15.69 8.72
N ARG A 116 6.83 -14.56 9.08
CA ARG A 116 8.27 -14.34 8.87
C ARG A 116 9.10 -15.39 9.61
N GLU A 117 8.81 -15.62 10.88
CA GLU A 117 9.55 -16.57 11.71
C GLU A 117 9.34 -18.02 11.26
N GLU A 118 8.12 -18.41 10.90
CA GLU A 118 7.87 -19.76 10.37
C GLU A 118 8.60 -19.99 9.04
N LEU A 119 8.63 -18.98 8.16
CA LEU A 119 9.37 -19.09 6.90
C LEU A 119 10.88 -19.09 7.10
N LYS A 120 11.40 -18.33 8.09
CA LYS A 120 12.83 -18.33 8.45
C LYS A 120 13.30 -19.71 8.91
N LYS A 121 12.47 -20.44 9.68
CA LYS A 121 12.73 -21.81 10.12
C LYS A 121 12.75 -22.80 8.97
N ARG A 122 11.76 -22.72 8.07
CA ARG A 122 11.60 -23.67 6.95
C ARG A 122 12.45 -23.36 5.73
N LYS A 123 12.97 -22.13 5.62
CA LYS A 123 13.62 -21.51 4.45
C LYS A 123 12.69 -21.34 3.24
N VAL A 124 11.82 -22.31 2.95
CA VAL A 124 10.88 -22.30 1.83
C VAL A 124 9.55 -22.91 2.26
N ALA A 125 8.42 -22.30 1.87
CA ALA A 125 7.08 -22.87 2.12
C ALA A 125 6.01 -22.40 1.12
N HIS A 126 4.94 -23.18 0.98
CA HIS A 126 3.71 -22.76 0.28
C HIS A 126 2.74 -22.03 1.22
N VAL A 127 1.85 -21.22 0.62
CA VAL A 127 0.79 -20.50 1.35
C VAL A 127 -0.10 -21.46 2.15
N ARG A 128 -0.47 -22.61 1.57
CA ARG A 128 -1.36 -23.59 2.23
C ARG A 128 -0.70 -24.25 3.44
N GLU A 129 0.59 -24.55 3.36
CA GLU A 129 1.36 -25.12 4.47
C GLU A 129 1.44 -24.14 5.63
N LEU A 130 1.80 -22.88 5.34
CA LEU A 130 1.85 -21.81 6.35
C LEU A 130 0.47 -21.54 6.96
N ALA A 131 -0.59 -21.57 6.15
CA ALA A 131 -1.97 -21.39 6.61
C ALA A 131 -2.40 -22.48 7.60
N SER A 132 -2.15 -23.75 7.27
CA SER A 132 -2.42 -24.88 8.16
C SER A 132 -1.61 -24.77 9.45
N ARG A 133 -0.32 -24.46 9.35
CA ARG A 133 0.59 -24.41 10.51
C ARG A 133 0.29 -23.26 11.46
N LEU A 134 -0.07 -22.09 10.93
CA LEU A 134 -0.36 -20.88 11.71
C LEU A 134 -1.85 -20.73 12.04
N ASN A 135 -2.66 -21.77 11.78
CA ASN A 135 -4.10 -21.78 11.97
C ASN A 135 -4.78 -20.50 11.46
N SER A 136 -4.46 -20.12 10.22
CA SER A 136 -4.83 -18.84 9.62
C SER A 136 -5.33 -19.03 8.20
N SER A 137 -6.21 -18.13 7.73
CA SER A 137 -6.75 -18.25 6.37
C SER A 137 -5.63 -18.15 5.30
N PRO A 138 -5.68 -18.95 4.21
CA PRO A 138 -4.73 -18.84 3.11
C PRO A 138 -4.66 -17.42 2.50
N ILE A 139 -5.77 -16.68 2.54
CA ILE A 139 -5.84 -15.30 2.05
C ILE A 139 -5.03 -14.36 2.96
N SER A 140 -5.16 -14.49 4.28
CA SER A 140 -4.40 -13.67 5.24
C SER A 140 -2.91 -13.94 5.11
N ILE A 141 -2.50 -15.22 5.03
CA ILE A 141 -1.11 -15.61 4.81
C ILE A 141 -0.57 -15.08 3.49
N SER A 142 -1.34 -15.23 2.40
CA SER A 142 -0.95 -14.68 1.09
C SER A 142 -0.74 -13.17 1.12
N ARG A 143 -1.54 -12.43 1.88
CA ARG A 143 -1.38 -10.97 2.05
C ARG A 143 -0.15 -10.65 2.89
N ALA A 144 0.08 -11.36 3.99
CA ALA A 144 1.27 -11.18 4.82
C ALA A 144 2.57 -11.43 4.04
N LEU A 145 2.62 -12.52 3.27
CA LEU A 145 3.77 -12.83 2.40
C LEU A 145 4.00 -11.75 1.34
N GLN A 146 2.95 -11.15 0.79
CA GLN A 146 3.09 -10.04 -0.17
C GLN A 146 3.62 -8.77 0.48
N VAL A 147 3.26 -8.50 1.73
CA VAL A 147 3.87 -7.40 2.50
C VAL A 147 5.34 -7.71 2.77
N LEU A 148 5.67 -8.91 3.24
CA LEU A 148 7.07 -9.34 3.45
C LEU A 148 7.91 -9.26 2.17
N GLU A 149 7.31 -9.55 1.01
CA GLU A 149 7.97 -9.44 -0.29
C GLU A 149 8.28 -7.98 -0.62
N LEU A 150 7.36 -7.06 -0.34
CA LEU A 150 7.58 -5.61 -0.50
C LEU A 150 8.62 -5.05 0.48
N LEU A 151 8.72 -5.66 1.66
CA LEU A 151 9.75 -5.34 2.66
C LEU A 151 11.11 -6.00 2.34
N GLY A 152 11.23 -6.75 1.24
CA GLY A 152 12.46 -7.42 0.85
C GLY A 152 12.89 -8.54 1.80
N LYS A 153 11.95 -9.12 2.57
CA LYS A 153 12.22 -10.19 3.54
C LYS A 153 11.96 -11.59 2.97
N VAL A 154 11.20 -11.66 1.88
CA VAL A 154 10.91 -12.91 1.19
C VAL A 154 10.92 -12.73 -0.32
N LYS A 155 11.21 -13.79 -1.05
CA LYS A 155 11.12 -13.85 -2.51
C LYS A 155 10.18 -14.98 -2.92
N ARG A 156 9.39 -14.77 -3.97
CA ARG A 156 8.53 -15.82 -4.54
C ARG A 156 9.31 -16.58 -5.62
N CYS A 157 9.41 -17.90 -5.48
CA CYS A 157 10.11 -18.79 -6.41
C CYS A 157 9.21 -20.00 -6.71
N ASN A 158 8.83 -20.22 -7.97
CA ASN A 158 8.06 -21.40 -8.42
C ASN A 158 6.82 -21.74 -7.56
N GLY A 159 6.01 -20.74 -7.24
CA GLY A 159 4.80 -20.93 -6.43
C GLY A 159 5.03 -21.09 -4.91
N LYS A 160 6.29 -21.10 -4.46
CA LYS A 160 6.72 -21.06 -3.06
C LYS A 160 7.24 -19.69 -2.68
N TYR A 161 7.37 -19.44 -1.38
CA TYR A 161 8.08 -18.28 -0.85
C TYR A 161 9.35 -18.75 -0.15
N CYS A 162 10.44 -18.01 -0.35
CA CYS A 162 11.74 -18.25 0.27
C CYS A 162 12.07 -17.06 1.17
N TYR A 163 12.61 -17.32 2.36
CA TYR A 163 13.19 -16.26 3.20
C TYR A 163 14.50 -15.77 2.58
N THR A 164 14.69 -14.45 2.50
CA THR A 164 15.92 -13.81 2.00
C THR A 164 16.81 -13.34 3.13
#